data_AF-A0A831Z0S1-F1
#
_entry.id   AF-A0A831Z0S1-F1
#
_cell.length_a   1.000
_cell.length_b   1.000
_cell.length_c   1.000
_cell.angle_alpha   90.00
_cell.angle_beta   90.00
_cell.angle_gamma   90.00
#
_symmetry.space_group_name_H-M   'P 1'
#
loop_
_entity.id
_entity.type
_entity.pdbx_description
1 polymer ?
#
loop_
_entity_poly.entity_id
_entity_poly.type
_entity_poly.pdbx_seq_one_letter_code
_entity_poly.pdbx_strand_id
1 'polypeptide(L)'
;MNILVLVDTLNFFHRAFHAYPPQLTTPQGEPINAVYGFATMLLALVQELGPTHLAVAYESEKEPTFRELEFPAYKATRVPLPPEEQVMFDSQLPRLEEFVKAAKITVLRAEGFEADDVIGTVSRLVTSHKLPATEAIIASNDRDLMQLIGPRVRFYLPAVGSKQKAKLYTERDFFEEYGFRPPALVDYKALRGDPSDNIPGVRGIGEKTAAELIKKYGAVTEIYKHILEIRPAIAQKLADGKKDAVLSRKIATIVADAPVKINLEELKFGGFDQPEVCALFEKWGFKSLLRKLGKASDDRRQDSGGSNQLKLV
;
A
#
# COMPACT_ATOMS: atom_id res chain seq x y z
N MET A 1 15.99 17.08 7.20
CA MET A 1 15.58 15.66 7.26
C MET A 1 14.59 15.46 6.14
N ASN A 2 14.81 14.47 5.28
CA ASN A 2 13.93 14.12 4.18
C ASN A 2 12.82 13.22 4.70
N ILE A 3 11.58 13.54 4.37
CA ILE A 3 10.42 12.66 4.55
C ILE A 3 10.14 12.05 3.19
N LEU A 4 10.41 10.75 3.05
CA LEU A 4 10.13 9.94 1.88
C LEU A 4 8.85 9.14 2.12
N VAL A 5 7.82 9.38 1.31
CA VAL A 5 6.62 8.54 1.30
C VAL A 5 6.73 7.54 0.15
N LEU A 6 6.52 6.26 0.46
CA LEU A 6 6.47 5.15 -0.48
C LEU A 6 5.04 4.65 -0.57
N VAL A 7 4.42 4.80 -1.73
CA VAL A 7 3.01 4.40 -1.94
C VAL A 7 2.96 3.05 -2.63
N ASP A 8 2.25 2.11 -2.03
CA ASP A 8 1.84 0.86 -2.67
C ASP A 8 0.70 1.17 -3.66
N THR A 9 1.04 1.16 -4.95
CA THR A 9 0.22 1.81 -5.96
C THR A 9 -1.05 1.04 -6.27
N LEU A 10 -0.93 -0.26 -6.56
CA LEU A 10 -2.08 -1.08 -6.91
C LEU A 10 -2.96 -1.33 -5.69
N ASN A 11 -2.41 -1.39 -4.48
CA ASN A 11 -3.21 -1.44 -3.26
C ASN A 11 -4.10 -0.18 -3.10
N PHE A 12 -3.51 1.01 -3.29
CA PHE A 12 -4.27 2.26 -3.26
C PHE A 12 -5.28 2.36 -4.40
N PHE A 13 -4.92 1.90 -5.60
CA PHE A 13 -5.78 1.96 -6.77
C PHE A 13 -6.98 1.00 -6.69
N HIS A 14 -6.76 -0.24 -6.25
CA HIS A 14 -7.83 -1.22 -6.01
C HIS A 14 -8.78 -0.75 -4.91
N ARG A 15 -8.23 -0.14 -3.86
CA ARG A 15 -9.03 0.52 -2.82
C ARG A 15 -9.88 1.65 -3.39
N ALA A 16 -9.29 2.51 -4.24
CA ALA A 16 -10.01 3.61 -4.87
C ALA A 16 -11.14 3.11 -5.77
N PHE A 17 -10.90 2.04 -6.55
CA PHE A 17 -11.91 1.42 -7.41
C PHE A 17 -13.17 1.01 -6.63
N HIS A 18 -13.01 0.38 -5.46
CA HIS A 18 -14.15 -0.05 -4.64
C HIS A 18 -14.76 1.06 -3.77
N ALA A 19 -13.97 2.05 -3.36
CA ALA A 19 -14.43 3.09 -2.45
C ALA A 19 -15.22 4.20 -3.16
N TYR A 20 -15.03 4.39 -4.46
CA TYR A 20 -15.63 5.47 -5.23
C TYR A 20 -16.70 4.96 -6.21
N PRO A 21 -17.83 5.67 -6.37
CA PRO A 21 -18.95 5.20 -7.19
C PRO A 21 -18.53 4.87 -8.63
N PRO A 22 -18.89 3.69 -9.17
CA PRO A 22 -18.48 3.29 -10.51
C PRO A 22 -19.13 4.14 -11.61
N GLN A 23 -20.18 4.92 -11.29
CA GLN A 23 -20.82 5.86 -12.22
C GLN A 23 -20.00 7.13 -12.46
N LEU A 24 -18.88 7.32 -11.75
CA LEU A 24 -17.98 8.45 -12.03
C LEU A 24 -17.29 8.25 -13.37
N THR A 25 -17.57 9.18 -14.29
CA THR A 25 -17.02 9.20 -15.65
C THR A 25 -16.33 10.51 -15.99
N THR A 26 -15.46 10.47 -16.99
CA THR A 26 -14.94 11.68 -17.66
C THR A 26 -16.08 12.41 -18.40
N PRO A 27 -15.88 13.67 -18.84
CA PRO A 27 -16.84 14.36 -19.71
C PRO A 27 -17.18 13.60 -21.01
N GLN A 28 -16.31 12.70 -21.45
CA GLN A 28 -16.49 11.83 -22.61
C GLN A 28 -17.25 10.53 -22.29
N GLY A 29 -17.66 10.32 -21.04
CA GLY A 29 -18.41 9.15 -20.60
C GLY A 29 -17.56 7.93 -20.23
N GLU A 30 -16.24 8.09 -20.11
CA GLU A 30 -15.32 6.99 -19.82
C GLU A 30 -15.17 6.77 -18.31
N PRO A 31 -15.11 5.52 -17.80
CA PRO A 31 -14.88 5.23 -16.39
C PRO A 31 -13.65 5.93 -15.80
N ILE A 32 -13.79 6.54 -14.61
CA ILE A 32 -12.68 7.29 -13.97
C ILE A 32 -12.67 7.23 -12.43
N ASN A 33 -13.53 6.42 -11.83
CA ASN A 33 -13.70 6.33 -10.37
C ASN A 33 -12.41 5.97 -9.62
N ALA A 34 -11.62 5.03 -10.12
CA ALA A 34 -10.38 4.59 -9.48
C ALA A 34 -9.29 5.66 -9.55
N VAL A 35 -9.12 6.31 -10.71
CA VAL A 35 -8.14 7.39 -10.88
C VAL A 35 -8.49 8.59 -10.00
N TYR A 36 -9.78 8.98 -9.99
CA TYR A 36 -10.25 10.06 -9.13
C TYR A 36 -10.02 9.73 -7.64
N GLY A 37 -10.34 8.51 -7.23
CA GLY A 37 -10.14 8.07 -5.86
C GLY A 37 -8.68 8.01 -5.45
N PHE A 38 -7.82 7.47 -6.32
CA PHE A 38 -6.37 7.42 -6.10
C PHE A 38 -5.78 8.82 -5.95
N ALA A 39 -6.10 9.74 -6.87
CA ALA A 39 -5.66 11.13 -6.80
C ALA A 39 -6.17 11.78 -5.50
N THR A 40 -7.44 11.57 -5.13
CA THR A 40 -8.01 12.10 -3.89
C THR A 40 -7.25 11.61 -2.65
N MET A 41 -6.98 10.31 -2.59
CA MET A 41 -6.26 9.68 -1.48
C MET A 41 -4.80 10.17 -1.40
N LEU A 42 -4.14 10.31 -2.54
CA LEU A 42 -2.75 10.76 -2.61
C LEU A 42 -2.62 12.25 -2.23
N LEU A 43 -3.55 13.10 -2.67
CA LEU A 43 -3.61 14.51 -2.23
C LEU A 43 -3.79 14.60 -0.71
N ALA A 44 -4.68 13.80 -0.13
CA ALA A 44 -4.88 13.77 1.32
C ALA A 44 -3.62 13.28 2.06
N LEU A 45 -2.98 12.23 1.56
CA LEU A 45 -1.72 11.69 2.10
C LEU A 45 -0.61 12.76 2.12
N VAL A 46 -0.43 13.48 1.01
CA VAL A 46 0.55 14.56 0.90
C VAL A 46 0.23 15.70 1.86
N GLN A 47 -1.04 16.08 1.97
CA GLN A 47 -1.46 17.15 2.89
C GLN A 47 -1.21 16.76 4.36
N GLU A 48 -1.44 15.50 4.71
CA GLU A 48 -1.28 15.00 6.08
C GLU A 48 0.19 14.81 6.46
N LEU A 49 1.00 14.24 5.56
CA LEU A 49 2.37 13.84 5.87
C LEU A 49 3.43 14.89 5.47
N GLY A 50 3.09 15.84 4.60
CA GLY A 50 4.02 16.86 4.10
C GLY A 50 5.34 16.30 3.54
N PRO A 51 5.32 15.32 2.62
CA PRO A 51 6.53 14.68 2.14
C PRO A 51 7.41 15.63 1.33
N THR A 52 8.71 15.53 1.54
CA THR A 52 9.74 16.15 0.68
C THR A 52 10.07 15.30 -0.54
N HIS A 53 9.87 13.98 -0.41
CA HIS A 53 10.15 12.99 -1.43
C HIS A 53 8.98 12.01 -1.50
N LEU A 54 8.61 11.59 -2.70
CA LEU A 54 7.46 10.71 -2.94
C LEU A 54 7.80 9.74 -4.08
N ALA A 55 7.55 8.46 -3.85
CA ALA A 55 7.65 7.46 -4.89
C ALA A 55 6.44 6.52 -4.84
N VAL A 56 6.10 5.97 -6.00
CA VAL A 56 5.07 4.96 -6.16
C VAL A 56 5.75 3.65 -6.56
N ALA A 57 5.44 2.57 -5.85
CA ALA A 57 5.96 1.24 -6.13
C ALA A 57 4.91 0.43 -6.90
N TYR A 58 5.38 -0.30 -7.91
CA TYR A 58 4.55 -1.17 -8.73
C TYR A 58 5.15 -2.57 -8.77
N GLU A 59 4.28 -3.54 -9.01
CA GLU A 59 4.67 -4.92 -9.28
C GLU A 59 5.44 -5.03 -10.61
N SER A 60 6.16 -6.15 -10.77
CA SER A 60 6.67 -6.60 -12.06
C SER A 60 5.54 -6.73 -13.10
N GLU A 61 5.74 -6.18 -14.30
CA GLU A 61 4.74 -6.21 -15.38
C GLU A 61 4.83 -7.48 -16.25
N LYS A 62 6.03 -8.07 -16.36
CA LYS A 62 6.34 -9.07 -17.40
C LYS A 62 6.77 -10.40 -16.82
N GLU A 63 7.65 -10.35 -15.82
CA GLU A 63 8.21 -11.55 -15.22
C GLU A 63 7.37 -11.99 -14.03
N PRO A 64 7.03 -13.30 -13.93
CA PRO A 64 6.39 -13.83 -12.73
C PRO A 64 7.31 -13.64 -11.53
N THR A 65 6.69 -13.41 -10.38
CA THR A 65 7.44 -13.20 -9.14
C THR A 65 8.06 -14.50 -8.66
N PHE A 66 9.12 -14.42 -7.86
CA PHE A 66 9.70 -15.63 -7.26
C PHE A 66 8.67 -16.42 -6.42
N ARG A 67 7.69 -15.74 -5.80
CA ARG A 67 6.62 -16.39 -5.02
C ARG A 67 5.71 -17.22 -5.90
N GLU A 68 5.32 -16.71 -7.07
CA GLU A 68 4.50 -17.45 -8.04
C GLU A 68 5.24 -18.66 -8.61
N LEU A 69 6.55 -18.51 -8.88
CA LEU A 69 7.39 -19.59 -9.38
C LEU A 69 7.62 -20.70 -8.34
N GLU A 70 7.85 -20.33 -7.08
CA GLU A 70 8.17 -21.30 -6.02
C GLU A 70 6.94 -21.90 -5.34
N PHE A 71 5.83 -21.16 -5.27
CA PHE A 71 4.59 -21.59 -4.66
C PHE A 71 3.39 -21.22 -5.54
N PRO A 72 3.05 -22.04 -6.56
CA PRO A 72 1.97 -21.74 -7.51
C PRO A 72 0.59 -21.54 -6.90
N ALA A 73 0.38 -21.98 -5.65
CA ALA A 73 -0.87 -21.77 -4.93
C ALA A 73 -0.93 -20.40 -4.22
N TYR A 74 0.17 -19.64 -4.17
CA TYR A 74 0.23 -18.28 -3.64
C TYR A 74 -0.80 -17.39 -4.33
N LYS A 75 -1.62 -16.68 -3.54
CA LYS A 75 -2.71 -15.80 -4.03
C LYS A 75 -3.75 -16.49 -4.94
N ALA A 76 -3.67 -17.81 -5.16
CA ALA A 76 -4.57 -18.53 -6.06
C ALA A 76 -6.03 -18.58 -5.59
N THR A 77 -6.27 -18.33 -4.30
CA THR A 77 -7.62 -18.23 -3.72
C THR A 77 -8.17 -16.80 -3.72
N ARG A 78 -7.41 -15.80 -4.21
CA ARG A 78 -7.91 -14.44 -4.35
C ARG A 78 -9.02 -14.45 -5.41
N VAL A 79 -10.18 -13.97 -5.02
CA VAL A 79 -11.32 -13.85 -5.93
C VAL A 79 -11.03 -12.69 -6.88
N PRO A 80 -10.90 -12.92 -8.20
CA PRO A 80 -10.70 -11.85 -9.15
C PRO A 80 -11.95 -10.97 -9.22
N LEU A 81 -11.80 -9.75 -9.73
CA LEU A 81 -12.97 -8.92 -10.03
C LEU A 81 -13.89 -9.65 -11.02
N PRO A 82 -15.23 -9.44 -10.93
CA PRO A 82 -16.14 -9.84 -12.00
C PRO A 82 -15.64 -9.33 -13.35
N PRO A 83 -15.83 -10.06 -14.48
CA PRO A 83 -15.23 -9.70 -15.77
C PRO A 83 -15.49 -8.25 -16.21
N GLU A 84 -16.71 -7.74 -15.99
CA GLU A 84 -17.06 -6.35 -16.33
C GLU A 84 -16.32 -5.33 -15.45
N GLU A 85 -16.19 -5.61 -14.15
CA GLU A 85 -15.42 -4.78 -13.22
C GLU A 85 -13.92 -4.83 -13.55
N GLN A 86 -13.39 -5.99 -13.94
CA GLN A 86 -12.00 -6.14 -14.35
C GLN A 86 -11.69 -5.30 -15.59
N VAL A 87 -12.53 -5.36 -16.63
CA VAL A 87 -12.38 -4.53 -17.83
C VAL A 87 -12.43 -3.03 -17.47
N MET A 88 -13.36 -2.65 -16.58
CA MET A 88 -13.47 -1.27 -16.12
C MET A 88 -12.24 -0.81 -15.30
N PHE A 89 -11.70 -1.68 -14.45
CA PHE A 89 -10.49 -1.44 -13.67
C PHE A 89 -9.28 -1.26 -14.58
N ASP A 90 -9.05 -2.19 -15.49
CA ASP A 90 -7.91 -2.19 -16.42
C ASP A 90 -7.94 -0.99 -17.36
N SER A 91 -9.13 -0.57 -17.81
CA SER A 91 -9.31 0.61 -18.67
C SER A 91 -8.80 1.92 -18.05
N GLN A 92 -8.62 1.96 -16.73
CA GLN A 92 -8.19 3.13 -15.98
C GLN A 92 -6.69 3.15 -15.67
N LEU A 93 -5.97 2.03 -15.80
CA LEU A 93 -4.53 1.94 -15.53
C LEU A 93 -3.69 2.89 -16.38
N PRO A 94 -3.92 3.07 -17.70
CA PRO A 94 -3.16 4.05 -18.47
C PRO A 94 -3.31 5.48 -17.95
N ARG A 95 -4.50 5.85 -17.46
CA ARG A 95 -4.76 7.18 -16.88
C ARG A 95 -4.10 7.36 -15.52
N LEU A 96 -3.99 6.28 -14.73
CA LEU A 96 -3.18 6.29 -13.51
C LEU A 96 -1.72 6.64 -13.84
N GLU A 97 -1.14 6.01 -14.87
CA GLU A 97 0.23 6.32 -15.30
C GLU A 97 0.37 7.74 -15.86
N GLU A 98 -0.61 8.22 -16.63
CA GLU A 98 -0.67 9.63 -17.08
C GLU A 98 -0.63 10.60 -15.89
N PHE A 99 -1.41 10.32 -14.84
CA PHE A 99 -1.45 11.14 -13.63
C PHE A 99 -0.12 11.12 -12.87
N VAL A 100 0.44 9.93 -12.60
CA VAL A 100 1.72 9.77 -11.90
C VAL A 100 2.83 10.51 -12.63
N LYS A 101 2.87 10.39 -13.96
CA LYS A 101 3.83 11.10 -14.82
C LYS A 101 3.65 12.62 -14.77
N ALA A 102 2.41 13.11 -14.90
CA ALA A 102 2.11 14.54 -14.84
C ALA A 102 2.44 15.16 -13.47
N ALA A 103 2.25 14.39 -12.40
CA ALA A 103 2.64 14.78 -11.04
C ALA A 103 4.16 14.71 -10.80
N LYS A 104 4.93 14.22 -11.77
CA LYS A 104 6.39 14.04 -11.70
C LYS A 104 6.79 13.17 -10.50
N ILE A 105 5.99 12.14 -10.21
CA ILE A 105 6.27 11.18 -9.14
C ILE A 105 7.12 10.05 -9.71
N THR A 106 8.18 9.68 -8.99
CA THR A 106 9.07 8.60 -9.40
C THR A 106 8.38 7.25 -9.27
N VAL A 107 8.43 6.47 -10.34
CA VAL A 107 7.95 5.09 -10.36
C VAL A 107 9.11 4.16 -10.05
N LEU A 108 8.94 3.29 -9.07
CA LEU A 108 9.90 2.26 -8.69
C LEU A 108 9.34 0.88 -9.03
N ARG A 109 10.14 0.09 -9.75
CA ARG A 109 9.83 -1.27 -10.20
C ARG A 109 11.09 -2.14 -10.17
N ALA A 110 10.93 -3.44 -10.02
CA ALA A 110 11.98 -4.43 -10.21
C ALA A 110 11.39 -5.69 -10.85
N GLU A 111 11.99 -6.15 -11.95
CA GLU A 111 11.53 -7.35 -12.68
C GLU A 111 11.58 -8.59 -11.79
N GLY A 112 10.49 -9.36 -11.76
CA GLY A 112 10.36 -10.57 -10.95
C GLY A 112 10.07 -10.34 -9.45
N PHE A 113 9.75 -9.09 -9.07
CA PHE A 113 9.46 -8.71 -7.69
C PHE A 113 8.10 -8.00 -7.56
N GLU A 114 7.51 -8.10 -6.37
CA GLU A 114 6.30 -7.35 -6.01
C GLU A 114 6.68 -5.92 -5.56
N ALA A 115 5.73 -4.99 -5.59
CA ALA A 115 5.86 -3.64 -5.05
C ALA A 115 6.27 -3.69 -3.58
N ASP A 116 5.80 -4.69 -2.84
CA ASP A 116 6.19 -4.92 -1.45
C ASP A 116 7.70 -5.11 -1.30
N ASP A 117 8.32 -5.85 -2.22
CA ASP A 117 9.76 -6.10 -2.24
C ASP A 117 10.55 -4.87 -2.69
N VAL A 118 9.99 -4.08 -3.62
CA VAL A 118 10.53 -2.77 -4.01
C VAL A 118 10.53 -1.83 -2.79
N ILE A 119 9.41 -1.73 -2.07
CA ILE A 119 9.26 -0.93 -0.85
C ILE A 119 10.20 -1.44 0.25
N GLY A 120 10.29 -2.76 0.44
CA GLY A 120 11.22 -3.40 1.38
C GLY A 120 12.67 -3.04 1.10
N THR A 121 13.04 -3.03 -0.19
CA THR A 121 14.37 -2.64 -0.63
C THR A 121 14.68 -1.18 -0.32
N VAL A 122 13.77 -0.25 -0.64
CA VAL A 122 13.96 1.18 -0.32
C VAL A 122 14.04 1.39 1.19
N SER A 123 13.17 0.72 1.95
CA SER A 123 13.14 0.79 3.40
C SER A 123 14.46 0.34 4.01
N ARG A 124 15.07 -0.74 3.50
CA ARG A 124 16.40 -1.18 3.91
C ARG A 124 17.50 -0.16 3.58
N LEU A 125 17.42 0.53 2.45
CA LEU A 125 18.38 1.59 2.12
C LEU A 125 18.28 2.78 3.09
N VAL A 126 17.08 3.09 3.57
CA VAL A 126 16.86 4.11 4.62
C VAL A 126 17.42 3.64 5.96
N THR A 127 17.09 2.44 6.43
CA THR A 127 17.58 1.93 7.72
C THR A 127 19.11 1.73 7.74
N SER A 128 19.71 1.36 6.61
CA SER A 128 21.16 1.23 6.43
C SER A 128 21.89 2.55 6.16
N HIS A 129 21.20 3.70 6.24
CA HIS A 129 21.77 5.04 6.04
C HIS A 129 22.40 5.27 4.65
N LYS A 130 22.04 4.44 3.65
CA LYS A 130 22.43 4.64 2.25
C LYS A 130 21.62 5.77 1.59
N LEU A 131 20.45 6.10 2.13
CA LEU A 131 19.74 7.34 1.84
C LEU A 131 19.96 8.32 3.01
N PRO A 132 20.84 9.32 2.86
CA PRO A 132 21.26 10.18 3.97
C PRO A 132 20.11 11.06 4.48
N ALA A 133 20.03 11.18 5.81
CA ALA A 133 19.06 12.04 6.50
C ALA A 133 17.61 11.83 6.05
N THR A 134 17.20 10.58 5.82
CA THR A 134 15.86 10.21 5.35
C THR A 134 15.09 9.43 6.41
N GLU A 135 13.80 9.74 6.55
CA GLU A 135 12.79 8.89 7.17
C GLU A 135 11.83 8.41 6.08
N ALA A 136 11.48 7.12 6.09
CA ALA A 136 10.50 6.53 5.18
C ALA A 136 9.15 6.34 5.88
N ILE A 137 8.08 6.62 5.14
CA ILE A 137 6.71 6.30 5.52
C ILE A 137 6.13 5.44 4.40
N ILE A 138 5.83 4.19 4.70
CA ILE A 138 5.18 3.26 3.79
C ILE A 138 3.69 3.49 3.87
N ALA A 139 3.03 3.83 2.77
CA ALA A 139 1.59 4.02 2.70
C ALA A 139 0.93 2.85 1.95
N SER A 140 0.26 1.96 2.69
CA SER A 140 -0.47 0.81 2.14
C SER A 140 -1.59 0.37 3.09
N ASN A 141 -2.59 -0.36 2.58
CA ASN A 141 -3.50 -1.16 3.40
C ASN A 141 -2.96 -2.55 3.70
N ASP A 142 -1.92 -3.00 2.99
CA ASP A 142 -1.32 -4.29 3.24
C ASP A 142 -0.53 -4.24 4.54
N ARG A 143 -1.00 -5.00 5.53
CA ARG A 143 -0.36 -5.05 6.86
C ARG A 143 0.91 -5.87 6.85
N ASP A 144 1.22 -6.58 5.77
CA ASP A 144 2.45 -7.38 5.66
C ASP A 144 3.68 -6.48 5.63
N LEU A 145 3.53 -5.30 5.02
CA LEU A 145 4.53 -4.24 5.02
C LEU A 145 4.84 -3.72 6.42
N MET A 146 4.00 -3.98 7.43
CA MET A 146 4.35 -3.66 8.82
C MET A 146 5.60 -4.40 9.29
N GLN A 147 5.98 -5.52 8.67
CA GLN A 147 7.25 -6.21 8.98
C GLN A 147 8.49 -5.32 8.76
N LEU A 148 8.36 -4.27 7.94
CA LEU A 148 9.43 -3.32 7.60
C LEU A 148 9.54 -2.16 8.60
N ILE A 149 8.59 -2.01 9.53
CA ILE A 149 8.65 -0.97 10.57
C ILE A 149 9.95 -1.14 11.37
N GLY A 150 10.67 -0.05 11.57
CA GLY A 150 11.95 -0.06 12.24
C GLY A 150 12.55 1.34 12.38
N PRO A 151 13.86 1.45 12.65
CA PRO A 151 14.52 2.75 12.76
C PRO A 151 14.33 3.58 11.50
N ARG A 152 13.71 4.76 11.62
CA ARG A 152 13.39 5.69 10.50
C ARG A 152 12.37 5.16 9.47
N VAL A 153 11.71 4.03 9.72
CA VAL A 153 10.66 3.49 8.83
C VAL A 153 9.36 3.37 9.62
N ARG A 154 8.31 4.06 9.14
CA ARG A 154 6.96 4.03 9.72
C ARG A 154 5.99 3.48 8.68
N PHE A 155 4.85 2.97 9.15
CA PHE A 155 3.78 2.48 8.28
C PHE A 155 2.53 3.34 8.44
N TYR A 156 2.04 3.91 7.36
CA TYR A 156 0.82 4.69 7.31
C TYR A 156 -0.33 3.84 6.78
N LEU A 157 -1.26 3.51 7.68
CA LEU A 157 -2.52 2.87 7.34
C LEU A 157 -3.55 3.97 7.03
N PRO A 158 -4.01 4.13 5.78
CA PRO A 158 -4.95 5.18 5.44
C PRO A 158 -6.34 4.93 6.05
N ALA A 159 -7.11 5.99 6.24
CA ALA A 159 -8.47 5.92 6.78
C ALA A 159 -9.39 5.04 5.93
N VAL A 160 -10.32 4.29 6.56
CA VAL A 160 -11.33 3.49 5.84
C VAL A 160 -12.73 4.02 6.16
N GLY A 161 -13.33 4.66 5.15
CA GLY A 161 -14.63 5.32 5.29
C GLY A 161 -14.65 6.33 6.44
N SER A 162 -15.80 6.47 7.11
CA SER A 162 -15.96 7.31 8.29
C SER A 162 -15.63 6.60 9.62
N LYS A 163 -15.43 5.28 9.59
CA LYS A 163 -15.34 4.44 10.80
C LYS A 163 -13.90 4.28 11.31
N GLN A 164 -12.92 4.27 10.42
CA GLN A 164 -11.52 4.07 10.79
C GLN A 164 -10.69 5.28 10.34
N LYS A 165 -10.08 5.96 11.31
CA LYS A 165 -9.14 7.05 11.04
C LYS A 165 -7.83 6.49 10.50
N ALA A 166 -7.12 7.31 9.73
CA ALA A 166 -5.75 7.02 9.36
C ALA A 166 -4.88 6.86 10.61
N LYS A 167 -3.86 6.00 10.53
CA LYS A 167 -2.94 5.74 11.63
C LYS A 167 -1.52 5.57 11.10
N LEU A 168 -0.59 6.33 11.69
CA LEU A 168 0.84 6.16 11.49
C LEU A 168 1.37 5.22 12.58
N TYR A 169 1.77 4.02 12.19
CA TYR A 169 2.37 3.00 13.03
C TYR A 169 3.87 3.21 13.18
N THR A 170 4.29 3.27 14.44
CA THR A 170 5.68 3.15 14.89
C THR A 170 5.95 1.75 15.43
N GLU A 171 7.21 1.44 15.78
CA GLU A 171 7.55 0.20 16.48
C GLU A 171 6.75 0.02 17.78
N ARG A 172 6.48 1.13 18.50
CA ARG A 172 5.68 1.10 19.72
C ARG A 172 4.22 0.73 19.43
N ASP A 173 3.60 1.40 18.47
CA ASP A 173 2.19 1.14 18.14
C ASP A 173 1.98 -0.29 17.62
N PHE A 174 2.97 -0.81 16.87
CA PHE A 174 2.99 -2.22 16.47
C PHE A 174 3.10 -3.14 17.68
N PHE A 175 4.06 -2.88 18.59
CA PHE A 175 4.25 -3.71 19.77
C PHE A 175 3.02 -3.71 20.70
N GLU A 176 2.35 -2.58 20.86
CA GLU A 176 1.11 -2.49 21.66
C GLU A 176 -0.02 -3.34 21.06
N GLU A 177 -0.13 -3.42 19.73
CA GLU A 177 -1.17 -4.20 19.03
C GLU A 177 -0.85 -5.70 18.96
N TYR A 178 0.39 -6.06 18.62
CA TYR A 178 0.79 -7.46 18.36
C TYR A 178 1.49 -8.13 19.55
N GLY A 179 2.14 -7.34 20.41
CA GLY A 179 2.91 -7.80 21.58
C GLY A 179 4.27 -8.42 21.26
N PHE A 180 4.77 -8.24 20.03
CA PHE A 180 6.10 -8.64 19.59
C PHE A 180 6.64 -7.58 18.60
N ARG A 181 7.92 -7.67 18.22
CA ARG A 181 8.55 -6.68 17.33
C ARG A 181 8.19 -6.90 15.86
N PRO A 182 8.19 -5.85 15.01
CA PRO A 182 7.77 -5.96 13.60
C PRO A 182 8.42 -7.08 12.79
N PRO A 183 9.74 -7.35 12.88
CA PRO A 183 10.36 -8.45 12.12
C PRO A 183 9.77 -9.84 12.44
N ALA A 184 9.22 -10.04 13.64
CA ALA A 184 8.62 -11.30 14.04
C ALA A 184 7.22 -11.52 13.43
N LEU A 185 6.66 -10.54 12.69
CA LEU A 185 5.41 -10.70 11.95
C LEU A 185 5.50 -11.81 10.90
N VAL A 186 6.66 -11.97 10.26
CA VAL A 186 6.93 -13.04 9.30
C VAL A 186 6.88 -14.39 9.97
N ASP A 187 7.57 -14.54 11.10
CA ASP A 187 7.60 -15.76 11.90
C ASP A 187 6.22 -16.09 12.50
N TYR A 188 5.45 -15.05 12.87
CA TYR A 188 4.05 -15.19 13.25
C TYR A 188 3.21 -15.79 12.12
N LYS A 189 3.24 -15.17 10.92
CA LYS A 189 2.54 -15.68 9.72
C LYS A 189 2.99 -17.07 9.31
N ALA A 190 4.27 -17.38 9.44
CA ALA A 190 4.81 -18.70 9.18
C ALA A 190 4.15 -19.81 10.02
N LEU A 191 3.69 -19.47 11.23
CA LEU A 191 3.00 -20.42 12.12
C LEU A 191 1.49 -20.43 11.89
N ARG A 192 0.84 -19.26 11.83
CA ARG A 192 -0.63 -19.19 11.73
C ARG A 192 -1.18 -19.34 10.31
N GLY A 193 -0.32 -19.22 9.31
CA GLY A 193 -0.71 -19.09 7.91
C GLY A 193 -1.34 -17.73 7.59
N ASP A 194 -1.61 -17.50 6.32
CA ASP A 194 -2.37 -16.37 5.84
C ASP A 194 -3.36 -16.78 4.75
N PRO A 195 -4.65 -16.92 5.10
CA PRO A 195 -5.67 -17.32 4.14
C PRO A 195 -5.86 -16.36 2.95
N SER A 196 -5.60 -15.05 3.10
CA SER A 196 -5.77 -14.11 1.98
C SER A 196 -4.79 -14.35 0.84
N ASP A 197 -3.59 -14.84 1.17
CA ASP A 197 -2.52 -15.15 0.23
C ASP A 197 -2.30 -16.65 0.05
N ASN A 198 -3.22 -17.46 0.60
CA ASN A 198 -3.16 -18.91 0.59
C ASN A 198 -1.86 -19.47 1.21
N ILE A 199 -1.29 -18.77 2.19
CA ILE A 199 -0.11 -19.21 2.93
C ILE A 199 -0.55 -20.23 3.98
N PRO A 200 -0.02 -21.47 3.97
CA PRO A 200 -0.61 -22.58 4.74
C PRO A 200 -0.39 -22.46 6.25
N GLY A 201 0.79 -22.00 6.69
CA GLY A 201 1.19 -22.06 8.10
C GLY A 201 1.32 -23.48 8.63
N VAL A 202 1.27 -23.62 9.96
CA VAL A 202 1.29 -24.92 10.64
C VAL A 202 -0.13 -25.34 10.98
N ARG A 203 -0.59 -26.47 10.43
CA ARG A 203 -1.94 -26.98 10.68
C ARG A 203 -2.24 -27.12 12.18
N GLY A 204 -3.30 -26.45 12.62
CA GLY A 204 -3.75 -26.49 14.01
C GLY A 204 -2.99 -25.57 14.96
N ILE A 205 -2.15 -24.66 14.44
CA ILE A 205 -1.59 -23.50 15.14
C ILE A 205 -2.27 -22.25 14.59
N GLY A 206 -3.17 -21.66 15.39
CA GLY A 206 -3.86 -20.42 15.03
C GLY A 206 -3.19 -19.18 15.63
N GLU A 207 -3.77 -18.02 15.35
CA GLU A 207 -3.42 -16.69 15.87
C GLU A 207 -2.90 -16.70 17.31
N LYS A 208 -3.70 -17.17 18.26
CA LYS A 208 -3.36 -17.14 19.69
C LYS A 208 -2.09 -17.93 20.00
N THR A 209 -2.03 -19.16 19.52
CA THR A 209 -0.88 -20.05 19.76
C THR A 209 0.38 -19.53 19.07
N ALA A 210 0.26 -19.03 17.84
CA ALA A 210 1.38 -18.41 17.13
C ALA A 210 1.91 -17.19 17.90
N ALA A 211 1.03 -16.30 18.36
CA ALA A 211 1.42 -15.12 19.13
C ALA A 211 2.09 -15.51 20.46
N GLU A 212 1.58 -16.50 21.19
CA GLU A 212 2.22 -17.00 22.42
C GLU A 212 3.64 -17.52 22.16
N LEU A 213 3.82 -18.32 21.10
CA LEU A 213 5.12 -18.87 20.73
C LEU A 213 6.10 -17.78 20.33
N ILE A 214 5.68 -16.81 19.51
CA ILE A 214 6.53 -15.69 19.07
C ILE A 214 6.89 -14.77 20.23
N LYS A 215 5.96 -14.48 21.15
CA LYS A 215 6.25 -13.69 22.36
C LYS A 215 7.28 -14.37 23.25
N LYS A 216 7.23 -15.70 23.36
CA LYS A 216 8.13 -16.47 24.22
C LYS A 216 9.50 -16.69 23.58
N TYR A 217 9.56 -17.05 22.31
CA TYR A 217 10.79 -17.53 21.65
C TYR A 217 11.32 -16.57 20.57
N GLY A 218 10.54 -15.57 20.15
CA GLY A 218 10.94 -14.54 19.20
C GLY A 218 10.81 -14.92 17.72
N ALA A 219 11.32 -16.09 17.32
CA ALA A 219 11.35 -16.50 15.91
C ALA A 219 11.08 -18.00 15.73
N VAL A 220 10.64 -18.41 14.53
CA VAL A 220 10.37 -19.82 14.19
C VAL A 220 11.61 -20.69 14.42
N THR A 221 12.80 -20.20 14.08
CA THR A 221 14.06 -20.92 14.30
C THR A 221 14.30 -21.23 15.76
N GLU A 222 14.00 -20.29 16.67
CA GLU A 222 14.16 -20.48 18.12
C GLU A 222 13.10 -21.42 18.68
N ILE A 223 11.86 -21.33 18.19
CA ILE A 223 10.78 -22.27 18.54
C ILE A 223 11.20 -23.71 18.27
N TYR A 224 11.81 -23.99 17.11
CA TYR A 224 12.27 -25.34 16.77
C TYR A 224 13.48 -25.80 17.58
N LYS A 225 14.36 -24.89 18.04
CA LYS A 225 15.46 -25.24 18.96
C LYS A 225 14.94 -25.63 20.34
N HIS A 226 13.86 -25.00 20.80
CA HIS A 226 13.24 -25.24 22.11
C HIS A 226 12.01 -26.17 22.03
N ILE A 227 11.88 -26.97 20.97
CA ILE A 227 10.65 -27.75 20.71
C ILE A 227 10.28 -28.72 21.85
N LEU A 228 11.27 -29.23 22.59
CA LEU A 228 11.07 -30.14 23.73
C LEU A 228 10.52 -29.44 24.98
N GLU A 229 10.63 -28.11 25.07
CA GLU A 229 10.09 -27.30 26.16
C GLU A 229 8.64 -26.86 25.89
N ILE A 230 8.12 -27.13 24.70
CA ILE A 230 6.78 -26.78 24.27
C ILE A 230 5.81 -27.90 24.66
N ARG A 231 4.57 -27.53 24.99
CA ARG A 231 3.49 -28.51 25.30
C ARG A 231 3.44 -29.60 24.22
N PRO A 232 3.43 -30.90 24.59
CA PRO A 232 3.60 -32.01 23.64
C PRO A 232 2.68 -31.95 22.41
N ALA A 233 1.40 -31.61 22.59
CA ALA A 233 0.44 -31.49 21.49
C ALA A 233 0.78 -30.37 20.48
N ILE A 234 1.40 -29.27 20.94
CA ILE A 234 1.85 -28.18 20.08
C ILE A 234 3.18 -28.55 19.42
N ALA A 235 4.10 -29.14 20.18
CA ALA A 235 5.38 -29.61 19.68
C ALA A 235 5.19 -30.61 18.52
N GLN A 236 4.24 -31.55 18.65
CA GLN A 236 3.92 -32.50 17.59
C GLN A 236 3.43 -31.79 16.32
N LYS A 237 2.47 -30.86 16.44
CA LYS A 237 1.98 -30.06 15.30
C LYS A 237 3.10 -29.29 14.61
N LEU A 238 3.99 -28.66 15.39
CA LEU A 238 5.16 -27.93 14.87
C LEU A 238 6.11 -28.88 14.14
N ALA A 239 6.36 -30.07 14.68
CA ALA A 239 7.21 -31.08 14.06
C ALA A 239 6.62 -31.55 12.72
N ASP A 240 5.33 -31.88 12.70
CA ASP A 240 4.61 -32.35 11.51
C ASP A 240 4.53 -31.27 10.43
N GLY A 241 4.27 -30.02 10.84
CA GLY A 241 4.14 -28.86 9.95
C GLY A 241 5.44 -28.09 9.68
N LYS A 242 6.61 -28.65 10.01
CA LYS A 242 7.90 -27.92 9.87
C LYS A 242 8.18 -27.44 8.45
N LYS A 243 7.86 -28.26 7.45
CA LYS A 243 8.05 -27.88 6.04
C LYS A 243 7.15 -26.71 5.66
N ASP A 244 5.89 -26.75 6.06
CA ASP A 244 4.92 -25.70 5.79
C ASP A 244 5.29 -24.40 6.50
N ALA A 245 5.80 -24.47 7.75
CA ALA A 245 6.32 -23.30 8.46
C ALA A 245 7.48 -22.64 7.71
N VAL A 246 8.44 -23.43 7.23
CA VAL A 246 9.61 -22.93 6.48
C VAL A 246 9.17 -22.30 5.16
N LEU A 247 8.29 -22.97 4.41
CA LEU A 247 7.72 -22.44 3.16
C LEU A 247 6.95 -21.14 3.41
N SER A 248 6.04 -21.15 4.39
CA SER A 248 5.21 -20.00 4.75
C SER A 248 6.06 -18.81 5.16
N ARG A 249 7.13 -19.04 5.94
CA ARG A 249 8.08 -18.00 6.31
C ARG A 249 8.75 -17.40 5.09
N LYS A 250 9.21 -18.24 4.15
CA LYS A 250 9.87 -17.80 2.92
C LYS A 250 8.93 -16.92 2.07
N ILE A 251 7.71 -17.39 1.83
CA ILE A 251 6.71 -16.67 1.02
C ILE A 251 6.27 -15.37 1.71
N ALA A 252 6.05 -15.37 3.02
CA ALA A 252 5.62 -14.17 3.75
C ALA A 252 6.75 -13.13 3.97
N THR A 253 8.02 -13.50 3.76
CA THR A 253 9.14 -12.57 3.93
C THR A 253 9.17 -11.60 2.76
N ILE A 254 9.15 -10.30 3.03
CA ILE A 254 9.41 -9.27 2.03
C ILE A 254 10.91 -9.24 1.70
N VAL A 255 11.21 -9.33 0.41
CA VAL A 255 12.58 -9.25 -0.10
C VAL A 255 13.04 -7.80 -0.03
N ALA A 256 14.20 -7.57 0.57
CA ALA A 256 14.74 -6.22 0.77
C ALA A 256 15.96 -5.93 -0.11
N ASP A 257 16.29 -6.79 -1.06
CA ASP A 257 17.43 -6.68 -1.96
C ASP A 257 17.08 -6.82 -3.45
N ALA A 258 15.85 -6.48 -3.82
CA ALA A 258 15.46 -6.35 -5.22
C ALA A 258 16.39 -5.33 -5.95
N PRO A 259 16.67 -5.53 -7.25
CA PRO A 259 17.61 -4.70 -8.01
C PRO A 259 17.02 -3.33 -8.42
N VAL A 260 16.53 -2.57 -7.43
CA VAL A 260 15.96 -1.23 -7.64
C VAL A 260 17.09 -0.20 -7.70
N LYS A 261 17.16 0.57 -8.78
CA LYS A 261 18.05 1.74 -8.87
C LYS A 261 17.36 2.93 -8.23
N ILE A 262 17.99 3.51 -7.20
CA ILE A 262 17.43 4.63 -6.46
C ILE A 262 18.44 5.74 -6.34
N ASN A 263 18.01 6.94 -6.70
CA ASN A 263 18.70 8.18 -6.46
C ASN A 263 17.77 9.10 -5.67
N LEU A 264 18.20 9.54 -4.48
CA LEU A 264 17.36 10.35 -3.60
C LEU A 264 16.89 11.65 -4.27
N GLU A 265 17.73 12.27 -5.09
CA GLU A 265 17.41 13.52 -5.79
C GLU A 265 16.26 13.32 -6.79
N GLU A 266 16.17 12.15 -7.41
CA GLU A 266 15.10 11.80 -8.34
C GLU A 266 13.76 11.59 -7.63
N LEU A 267 13.76 11.37 -6.31
CA LEU A 267 12.54 11.16 -5.52
C LEU A 267 11.91 12.48 -5.04
N LYS A 268 12.53 13.64 -5.31
CA LYS A 268 12.04 14.94 -4.84
C LYS A 268 10.64 15.21 -5.36
N PHE A 269 9.74 15.55 -4.44
CA PHE A 269 8.36 15.81 -4.77
C PHE A 269 8.06 17.31 -4.76
N GLY A 270 7.57 17.82 -5.88
CA GLY A 270 7.33 19.25 -6.09
C GLY A 270 5.90 19.73 -5.78
N GLY A 271 4.99 18.85 -5.36
CA GLY A 271 3.57 19.17 -5.18
C GLY A 271 2.70 18.86 -6.40
N PHE A 272 1.38 18.95 -6.20
CA PHE A 272 0.34 18.64 -7.20
C PHE A 272 -0.20 19.86 -7.95
N ASP A 273 0.16 21.08 -7.56
CA ASP A 273 -0.30 22.33 -8.18
C ASP A 273 0.42 22.67 -9.49
N GLN A 274 0.99 21.66 -10.14
CA GLN A 274 1.69 21.76 -11.42
C GLN A 274 0.70 21.91 -12.59
N PRO A 275 1.05 22.67 -13.65
CA PRO A 275 0.19 22.87 -14.81
C PRO A 275 -0.30 21.57 -15.45
N GLU A 276 0.55 20.56 -15.55
CA GLU A 276 0.26 19.28 -16.18
C GLU A 276 -0.80 18.48 -15.41
N VAL A 277 -0.74 18.50 -14.06
CA VAL A 277 -1.76 17.88 -13.20
C VAL A 277 -3.09 18.63 -13.33
N CYS A 278 -3.05 19.96 -13.33
CA CYS A 278 -4.25 20.78 -13.48
C CYS A 278 -4.94 20.51 -14.83
N ALA A 279 -4.17 20.45 -15.92
CA ALA A 279 -4.70 20.17 -17.25
C ALA A 279 -5.36 18.78 -17.34
N LEU A 280 -4.78 17.76 -16.70
CA LEU A 280 -5.41 16.43 -16.61
C LEU A 280 -6.71 16.47 -15.81
N PHE A 281 -6.70 17.15 -14.65
CA PHE A 281 -7.89 17.28 -13.83
C PHE A 281 -9.01 18.05 -14.52
N GLU A 282 -8.70 19.07 -15.32
CA GLU A 282 -9.67 19.75 -16.18
C GLU A 282 -10.21 18.80 -17.25
N LYS A 283 -9.32 18.12 -18.00
CA LYS A 283 -9.66 17.13 -19.02
C LYS A 283 -10.59 16.04 -18.49
N TRP A 284 -10.34 15.53 -17.29
CA TRP A 284 -11.12 14.47 -16.66
C TRP A 284 -12.30 14.98 -15.82
N GLY A 285 -12.50 16.28 -15.70
CA GLY A 285 -13.63 16.87 -14.98
C GLY A 285 -13.52 16.85 -13.45
N PHE A 286 -12.31 16.76 -12.88
CA PHE A 286 -12.04 16.69 -11.44
C PHE A 286 -12.15 18.07 -10.75
N LYS A 287 -13.27 18.76 -10.90
CA LYS A 287 -13.52 20.13 -10.39
C LYS A 287 -13.26 20.26 -8.88
N SER A 288 -13.60 19.24 -8.10
CA SER A 288 -13.37 19.21 -6.65
C SER A 288 -11.88 19.21 -6.28
N LEU A 289 -11.05 18.49 -7.05
CA LEU A 289 -9.61 18.41 -6.82
C LEU A 289 -8.90 19.68 -7.28
N LEU A 290 -9.30 20.26 -8.41
CA LEU A 290 -8.83 21.59 -8.83
C LEU A 290 -9.08 22.65 -7.76
N ARG A 291 -10.26 22.64 -7.14
CA ARG A 291 -10.58 23.55 -6.03
C ARG A 291 -9.68 23.32 -4.82
N LYS A 292 -9.37 22.06 -4.48
CA LYS A 292 -8.42 21.74 -3.38
C LYS A 292 -7.01 22.26 -3.66
N LEU A 293 -6.61 22.31 -4.93
CA LEU A 293 -5.33 22.90 -5.36
C LEU A 293 -5.37 24.44 -5.47
N GLY A 294 -6.50 25.08 -5.16
CA GLY A 294 -6.66 26.53 -5.31
C GLY A 294 -6.72 27.01 -6.76
N LYS A 295 -7.04 26.11 -7.72
CA LYS A 295 -7.05 26.38 -9.17
C LYS A 295 -8.46 26.41 -9.78
N ALA A 296 -9.51 26.42 -8.96
CA ALA A 296 -10.86 26.56 -9.49
C ALA A 296 -11.06 27.95 -10.10
N SER A 297 -11.51 28.00 -11.35
CA SER A 297 -12.14 29.20 -11.92
C SER A 297 -13.39 29.53 -11.10
N ASP A 298 -13.45 30.75 -10.58
CA ASP A 298 -14.57 31.23 -9.78
C ASP A 298 -15.75 31.50 -10.73
N ASP A 299 -16.56 30.48 -11.01
CA ASP A 299 -17.75 30.56 -11.89
C ASP A 299 -18.91 31.37 -11.25
N ARG A 300 -18.61 32.20 -10.23
CA ARG A 300 -19.54 33.10 -9.56
C ARG A 300 -19.40 34.54 -10.05
N ARG A 301 -19.52 34.76 -11.36
CA ARG A 301 -19.85 36.08 -11.94
C ARG A 301 -20.62 35.94 -13.25
N GLN A 302 -21.88 35.49 -13.17
CA GLN A 302 -22.92 35.81 -14.15
C GLN A 302 -24.29 35.39 -13.59
N ASP A 303 -24.76 36.08 -12.56
CA ASP A 303 -26.19 36.21 -12.31
C ASP A 303 -26.47 37.47 -11.48
N SER A 304 -26.24 38.63 -12.10
CA SER A 304 -26.71 39.92 -11.63
C SER A 304 -27.09 40.76 -12.84
N GLY A 305 -28.34 40.64 -13.29
CA GLY A 305 -28.82 41.42 -14.43
C GLY A 305 -30.21 41.01 -14.89
N GLY A 306 -31.20 41.12 -14.01
CA GLY A 306 -32.58 40.78 -14.34
C GLY A 306 -33.59 41.44 -13.41
N SER A 307 -33.47 42.77 -13.25
CA SER A 307 -34.56 43.59 -12.71
C SER A 307 -35.81 43.38 -13.56
N ASN A 308 -36.84 42.76 -12.99
CA ASN A 308 -38.19 42.95 -13.47
C ASN A 308 -39.10 43.26 -12.28
N GLN A 309 -39.46 44.53 -12.20
CA GLN A 309 -40.65 44.99 -11.49
C GLN A 309 -41.85 44.20 -12.01
N LEU A 310 -42.70 43.71 -11.11
CA LEU A 310 -44.12 43.60 -11.36
C LEU A 310 -44.87 43.75 -10.03
N LYS A 311 -45.62 44.85 -9.96
CA LYS A 311 -46.70 45.08 -9.01
C LYS A 311 -47.80 44.02 -9.22
N LEU A 312 -48.55 43.67 -8.18
CA LEU A 312 -49.91 44.17 -7.87
C LEU A 312 -50.68 43.14 -7.00
N VAL A 313 -51.45 43.70 -6.05
CA VAL A 313 -52.57 43.16 -5.23
C VAL A 313 -52.23 42.16 -4.14
#